data_AF-A0A1J5CI96-F1
#
_entry.id   AF-A0A1J5CI96-F1
#
_cell.length_a   1.000
_cell.length_b   1.000
_cell.length_c   1.000
_cell.angle_alpha   90.00
_cell.angle_beta   90.00
_cell.angle_gamma   90.00
#
_symmetry.space_group_name_H-M   'P 1'
#
loop_
_entity.id
_entity.type
_entity.pdbx_description
1 polymer ?
#
loop_
_entity_poly.entity_id
_entity_poly.type
_entity_poly.pdbx_seq_one_letter_code
_entity_poly.pdbx_strand_id
1 'polypeptide(L)'
;MNKNCIAVLVFAMFSVTNLGFAATDEFSRLHNELVAPNKDFVLKKIIFVCGLLNAGYQGLNNLVDALQLAKDISDPKALGAQLFAVKKGLEYQPQFFRYLSKEIQSCESYPNFPKGFDDSPEGPEPISAEMNHIADHIETLNIKFESDDINFLKKEADRVVFAIFWTESEKIRTMINDMLNFLRKDLMEDLPFDIYQKPRSLK
;
A
#
# COMPACT_ATOMS: atom_id res chain seq x y z
N MET A 1 12.70 24.58 -17.78
CA MET A 1 12.65 23.68 -16.60
C MET A 1 13.96 22.94 -16.49
N ASN A 2 14.64 23.04 -15.34
CA ASN A 2 15.98 22.49 -15.13
C ASN A 2 15.92 20.96 -15.04
N LYS A 3 16.73 20.25 -15.85
CA LYS A 3 16.81 18.78 -15.91
C LYS A 3 17.07 18.11 -14.54
N ASN A 4 17.55 18.90 -13.58
CA ASN A 4 17.86 18.46 -12.22
C ASN A 4 16.61 18.12 -11.38
N CYS A 5 15.43 18.68 -11.67
CA CYS A 5 14.22 18.37 -10.89
C CYS A 5 13.67 16.96 -11.17
N ILE A 6 13.86 16.45 -12.39
CA ILE A 6 13.38 15.10 -12.77
C ILE A 6 14.28 14.02 -12.14
N ALA A 7 15.59 14.26 -12.08
CA ALA A 7 16.54 13.32 -11.49
C ALA A 7 16.36 13.16 -9.96
N VAL A 8 16.00 14.24 -9.24
CA VAL A 8 15.78 14.19 -7.79
C VAL A 8 14.51 13.43 -7.41
N LEU A 9 13.45 13.51 -8.23
CA LEU A 9 12.20 12.76 -8.03
C LEU A 9 12.37 11.25 -8.26
N VAL A 10 13.17 10.85 -9.25
CA VAL A 10 13.49 9.43 -9.51
C VAL A 10 14.36 8.86 -8.39
N PHE A 11 15.31 9.62 -7.85
CA PHE A 11 16.17 9.14 -6.77
C PHE A 11 15.43 8.99 -5.42
N ALA A 12 14.45 9.86 -5.14
CA ALA A 12 13.62 9.76 -3.94
C ALA A 12 12.65 8.57 -3.97
N MET A 13 12.19 8.14 -5.16
CA MET A 13 11.37 6.94 -5.32
C MET A 13 12.17 5.63 -5.15
N PHE A 14 13.46 5.63 -5.50
CA PHE A 14 14.33 4.46 -5.37
C PHE A 14 14.94 4.29 -3.97
N SER A 15 14.93 5.31 -3.10
CA SER A 15 15.54 5.21 -1.77
C SER A 15 14.77 4.36 -0.74
N VAL A 16 13.61 3.79 -1.11
CA VAL A 16 12.81 2.93 -0.21
C VAL A 16 13.03 1.42 -0.44
N THR A 17 13.84 1.02 -1.43
CA THR A 17 13.97 -0.39 -1.83
C THR A 17 15.07 -1.19 -1.14
N ASN A 18 15.78 -0.64 -0.15
CA ASN A 18 16.61 -1.45 0.75
C ASN A 18 15.81 -1.87 1.99
N LEU A 19 14.81 -2.74 1.79
CA LEU A 19 14.22 -3.53 2.87
C LEU A 19 15.15 -4.71 3.22
N GLY A 20 16.43 -4.42 3.45
CA GLY A 20 17.30 -5.30 4.23
C GLY A 20 17.00 -5.05 5.70
N PHE A 21 15.83 -5.47 6.17
CA PHE A 21 15.47 -5.31 7.57
C PHE A 21 16.45 -6.09 8.44
N ALA A 22 16.86 -5.47 9.54
CA ALA A 22 17.44 -6.12 10.70
C ALA A 22 16.40 -7.07 11.33
N ALA A 23 16.12 -8.18 10.65
CA ALA A 23 15.34 -9.28 11.18
C ALA A 23 16.23 -10.01 12.20
N THR A 24 15.78 -10.08 13.46
CA THR A 24 16.43 -10.97 14.43
C THR A 24 16.25 -12.42 13.98
N ASP A 25 17.15 -13.32 14.37
CA ASP A 25 17.02 -14.75 14.04
C ASP A 25 15.68 -15.33 14.51
N GLU A 26 15.15 -14.80 15.62
CA GLU A 26 13.82 -15.14 16.14
C GLU A 26 12.67 -14.67 15.24
N PHE A 27 12.77 -13.46 14.66
CA PHE A 27 11.81 -12.97 13.67
C PHE A 27 11.87 -13.81 12.38
N SER A 28 13.06 -14.12 11.89
CA SER A 28 13.25 -14.98 10.71
C SER A 28 12.72 -16.39 10.93
N ARG A 29 12.90 -16.98 12.13
CA ARG A 29 12.34 -18.30 12.46
C ARG A 29 10.81 -18.28 12.52
N LEU A 30 10.24 -17.29 13.21
CA LEU A 30 8.78 -17.12 13.29
C LEU A 30 8.15 -16.90 11.91
N HIS A 31 8.84 -16.27 10.97
CA HIS A 31 8.32 -16.09 9.61
C HIS A 31 8.37 -17.35 8.73
N ASN A 32 9.24 -18.32 9.05
CA ASN A 32 9.53 -19.48 8.20
C ASN A 32 8.98 -20.82 8.73
N GLU A 33 8.54 -20.90 9.99
CA GLU A 33 8.00 -22.13 10.58
C GLU A 33 6.46 -22.22 10.48
N LEU A 34 5.94 -23.41 10.17
CA LEU A 34 4.53 -23.80 10.26
C LEU A 34 4.08 -23.88 11.73
N VAL A 35 4.13 -22.77 12.45
CA VAL A 35 3.64 -22.67 13.83
C VAL A 35 2.17 -22.27 13.76
N ALA A 36 1.31 -22.96 14.51
CA ALA A 36 -0.06 -22.50 14.68
C ALA A 36 -0.04 -21.06 15.25
N PRO A 37 -0.78 -20.11 14.66
CA PRO A 37 -0.68 -18.71 15.07
C PRO A 37 -1.02 -18.57 16.54
N ASN A 38 -0.04 -18.13 17.32
CA ASN A 38 -0.21 -17.74 18.71
C ASN A 38 -0.20 -16.20 18.82
N LYS A 39 -0.52 -15.69 20.01
CA LYS A 39 -0.66 -14.24 20.23
C LYS A 39 0.60 -13.45 19.80
N ASP A 40 1.79 -13.90 20.17
CA ASP A 40 3.06 -13.21 19.87
C ASP A 40 3.40 -13.25 18.37
N PHE A 41 3.17 -14.39 17.73
CA PHE A 41 3.29 -14.54 16.28
C PHE A 41 2.38 -13.55 15.53
N VAL A 42 1.08 -13.52 15.88
CA VAL A 42 0.09 -12.65 15.23
C VAL A 42 0.42 -11.18 15.47
N LEU A 43 0.81 -10.81 16.69
CA LEU A 43 1.23 -9.46 17.03
C LEU A 43 2.38 -8.97 16.14
N LYS A 44 3.47 -9.74 16.07
CA LYS A 44 4.68 -9.39 15.29
C LYS A 44 4.38 -9.29 13.80
N LYS A 45 3.61 -10.25 13.26
CA LYS A 45 3.21 -10.29 11.85
C LYS A 45 2.34 -9.11 11.47
N ILE A 46 1.32 -8.78 12.27
CA ILE A 46 0.46 -7.62 12.01
C ILE A 46 1.27 -6.32 12.05
N ILE A 47 2.13 -6.11 13.06
CA ILE A 47 2.94 -4.90 13.15
C ILE A 47 3.84 -4.76 11.92
N PHE A 48 4.51 -5.84 11.51
CA PHE A 48 5.36 -5.86 10.33
C PHE A 48 4.58 -5.52 9.06
N VAL A 49 3.47 -6.22 8.81
CA VAL A 49 2.64 -6.02 7.63
C VAL A 49 2.04 -4.61 7.60
N CYS A 50 1.53 -4.09 8.72
CA CYS A 50 0.98 -2.73 8.79
C CYS A 50 2.06 -1.67 8.52
N GLY A 51 3.28 -1.84 9.03
CA GLY A 51 4.40 -0.95 8.75
C GLY A 51 4.73 -0.88 7.25
N LEU A 52 4.77 -2.05 6.60
CA LEU A 52 5.03 -2.14 5.16
C LEU A 52 3.86 -1.63 4.32
N LEU A 53 2.62 -1.99 4.64
CA LEU A 53 1.44 -1.46 3.96
C LEU A 53 1.37 0.06 4.05
N ASN A 54 1.71 0.65 5.20
CA ASN A 54 1.74 2.10 5.34
C ASN A 54 2.81 2.72 4.43
N ALA A 55 3.99 2.11 4.29
CA ALA A 55 5.00 2.55 3.33
C ALA A 55 4.50 2.45 1.87
N GLY A 56 3.83 1.34 1.52
CA GLY A 56 3.19 1.16 0.21
C GLY A 56 2.10 2.20 -0.08
N TYR A 57 1.23 2.46 0.90
CA TYR A 57 0.19 3.50 0.85
C TYR A 57 0.79 4.88 0.57
N GLN A 58 1.84 5.28 1.31
CA GLN A 58 2.51 6.56 1.07
C GLN A 58 3.18 6.60 -0.31
N GLY A 59 3.79 5.49 -0.75
CA GLY A 59 4.36 5.36 -2.09
C GLY A 59 3.33 5.60 -3.21
N LEU A 60 2.16 4.96 -3.11
CA LEU A 60 1.07 5.13 -4.07
C LEU A 60 0.53 6.57 -4.07
N ASN A 61 0.32 7.17 -2.89
CA ASN A 61 -0.14 8.55 -2.78
C ASN A 61 0.85 9.54 -3.37
N ASN A 62 2.16 9.35 -3.17
CA ASN A 62 3.18 10.20 -3.77
C ASN A 62 3.14 10.16 -5.31
N LEU A 63 2.86 8.99 -5.91
CA LEU A 63 2.68 8.87 -7.37
C LEU A 63 1.43 9.61 -7.84
N VAL A 64 0.34 9.51 -7.08
CA VAL A 64 -0.92 10.22 -7.35
C VAL A 64 -0.73 11.74 -7.24
N ASP A 65 -0.09 12.22 -6.19
CA ASP A 65 0.15 13.64 -5.95
C ASP A 65 1.02 14.22 -7.07
N ALA A 66 2.05 13.48 -7.51
CA ALA A 66 2.87 13.89 -8.65
C ALA A 66 2.04 14.04 -9.94
N LEU A 67 1.11 13.12 -10.21
CA LEU A 67 0.18 13.22 -11.35
C LEU A 67 -0.78 14.40 -11.21
N GLN A 68 -1.32 14.62 -10.01
CA GLN A 68 -2.22 15.75 -9.76
C GLN A 68 -1.51 17.10 -9.92
N LEU A 69 -0.24 17.21 -9.53
CA LEU A 69 0.59 18.38 -9.77
C LEU A 69 0.91 18.57 -11.26
N ALA A 70 1.00 17.47 -12.02
CA ALA A 70 1.29 17.48 -13.44
C ALA A 70 0.09 17.87 -14.33
N LYS A 71 -1.14 17.97 -13.80
CA LYS A 71 -2.35 18.25 -14.61
C LYS A 71 -2.36 19.64 -15.27
N ASP A 72 -1.60 20.58 -14.72
CA ASP A 72 -1.48 21.95 -15.25
C ASP A 72 -0.44 22.06 -16.38
N ILE A 73 0.28 20.97 -16.67
CA ILE A 73 1.20 20.89 -17.81
C ILE A 73 0.40 21.03 -19.12
N SER A 74 0.85 21.94 -19.98
CA SER A 74 0.31 22.16 -21.33
C SER A 74 1.06 21.41 -22.42
N ASP A 75 2.22 20.82 -22.11
CA ASP A 75 3.06 20.04 -23.02
C ASP A 75 2.67 18.53 -22.96
N PRO A 76 2.12 17.97 -24.06
CA PRO A 76 1.77 16.54 -24.13
C PRO A 76 2.95 15.62 -23.78
N LYS A 77 4.17 15.97 -24.21
CA LYS A 77 5.35 15.12 -23.97
C LYS A 77 5.69 15.06 -22.50
N ALA A 78 5.59 16.18 -21.80
CA ALA A 78 5.86 16.25 -20.38
C ALA A 78 4.80 15.49 -19.56
N LEU A 79 3.51 15.62 -19.89
CA LEU A 79 2.45 14.87 -19.22
C LEU A 79 2.52 13.36 -19.52
N GLY A 80 2.78 12.99 -20.78
CA GLY A 80 3.03 11.60 -21.18
C GLY A 80 4.21 10.99 -20.42
N ALA A 81 5.31 11.74 -20.24
CA ALA A 81 6.45 11.28 -19.44
C ALA A 81 6.08 11.04 -17.96
N GLN A 82 5.19 11.85 -17.37
CA GLN A 82 4.71 11.64 -16.00
C GLN A 82 3.85 10.38 -15.89
N LEU A 83 2.93 10.16 -16.84
CA LEU A 83 2.13 8.93 -16.90
C LEU A 83 3.00 7.69 -17.07
N PHE A 84 4.05 7.77 -17.90
CA PHE A 84 5.04 6.69 -18.04
C PHE A 84 5.81 6.45 -16.73
N ALA A 85 6.22 7.50 -16.03
CA ALA A 85 6.90 7.39 -14.75
C ALA A 85 6.02 6.69 -13.70
N VAL A 86 4.72 7.03 -13.62
CA VAL A 86 3.79 6.33 -12.74
C VAL A 86 3.63 4.87 -13.13
N LYS A 87 3.46 4.56 -14.42
CA LYS A 87 3.44 3.18 -14.91
C LYS A 87 4.66 2.39 -14.45
N LYS A 88 5.85 2.98 -14.50
CA LYS A 88 7.09 2.35 -14.02
C LYS A 88 7.18 2.26 -12.50
N GLY A 89 6.69 3.25 -11.76
CA GLY A 89 6.61 3.20 -10.30
C GLY A 89 5.68 2.10 -9.76
N LEU A 90 4.68 1.70 -10.56
CA LEU A 90 3.74 0.64 -10.22
C LEU A 90 4.23 -0.77 -10.54
N GLU A 91 5.28 -0.94 -11.35
CA GLU A 91 5.70 -2.24 -11.90
C GLU A 91 6.01 -3.29 -10.82
N TYR A 92 6.52 -2.87 -9.66
CA TYR A 92 6.88 -3.76 -8.55
C TYR A 92 5.83 -3.82 -7.43
N GLN A 93 4.81 -2.96 -7.47
CA GLN A 93 3.79 -2.88 -6.41
C GLN A 93 2.95 -4.17 -6.30
N PRO A 94 2.52 -4.84 -7.39
CA PRO A 94 1.78 -6.10 -7.29
C PRO A 94 2.53 -7.20 -6.53
N GLN A 95 3.83 -7.35 -6.80
CA GLN A 95 4.67 -8.34 -6.13
C GLN A 95 4.81 -8.04 -4.64
N PHE A 96 4.91 -6.76 -4.28
CA PHE A 96 4.94 -6.30 -2.90
C PHE A 96 3.64 -6.65 -2.15
N PHE A 97 2.46 -6.34 -2.72
CA PHE A 97 1.18 -6.69 -2.09
C PHE A 97 0.96 -8.20 -1.98
N ARG A 98 1.34 -8.98 -3.00
CA ARG A 98 1.30 -10.45 -2.94
C ARG A 98 2.25 -11.04 -1.89
N TYR A 99 3.40 -10.40 -1.65
CA TYR A 99 4.29 -10.77 -0.56
C TYR A 99 3.59 -10.55 0.79
N LEU A 100 3.01 -9.37 1.02
CA LEU A 100 2.29 -9.06 2.27
C LEU A 100 1.05 -9.94 2.48
N SER A 101 0.34 -10.28 1.41
CA SER A 101 -0.77 -11.24 1.42
C SER A 101 -0.34 -12.58 2.03
N LYS A 102 0.78 -13.14 1.57
CA LYS A 102 1.33 -14.40 2.10
C LYS A 102 1.76 -14.27 3.56
N GLU A 103 2.35 -13.14 3.92
CA GLU A 103 2.80 -12.90 5.30
C GLU A 103 1.63 -12.88 6.29
N ILE A 104 0.50 -12.28 5.90
CA ILE A 104 -0.66 -12.14 6.78
C ILE A 104 -1.61 -13.35 6.77
N GLN A 105 -1.63 -14.15 5.70
CA GLN A 105 -2.56 -15.27 5.52
C GLN A 105 -2.59 -16.24 6.71
N SER A 106 -1.43 -16.52 7.29
CA SER A 106 -1.31 -17.38 8.47
C SER A 106 -2.08 -16.85 9.70
N CYS A 107 -2.20 -15.53 9.84
CA CYS A 107 -2.90 -14.88 10.95
C CYS A 107 -4.42 -14.97 10.83
N GLU A 108 -4.96 -15.18 9.63
CA GLU A 108 -6.41 -15.15 9.37
C GLU A 108 -7.18 -16.31 10.01
N SER A 109 -6.47 -17.37 10.41
CA SER A 109 -7.05 -18.46 11.20
C SER A 109 -7.14 -18.14 12.70
N TYR A 110 -6.59 -17.02 13.15
CA TYR A 110 -6.65 -16.60 14.55
C TYR A 110 -8.07 -16.10 14.90
N PRO A 111 -8.59 -16.42 16.10
CA PRO A 111 -9.94 -15.99 16.50
C PRO A 111 -10.14 -14.48 16.37
N ASN A 112 -11.29 -14.08 15.78
CA ASN A 112 -11.69 -12.69 15.56
C ASN A 112 -10.73 -11.86 14.70
N PHE A 113 -9.81 -12.48 13.97
CA PHE A 113 -8.96 -11.75 13.04
C PHE A 113 -9.82 -10.95 12.04
N PRO A 114 -9.49 -9.67 11.77
CA PRO A 114 -10.32 -8.82 10.94
C PRO A 114 -10.40 -9.34 9.51
N LYS A 115 -11.56 -9.14 8.90
CA LYS A 115 -11.80 -9.42 7.49
C LYS A 115 -11.70 -8.15 6.66
N GLY A 116 -11.67 -8.31 5.34
CA GLY A 116 -11.71 -7.27 4.34
C GLY A 116 -13.07 -6.58 4.24
N PHE A 117 -13.45 -6.18 3.04
CA PHE A 117 -14.61 -5.31 2.83
C PHE A 117 -15.89 -6.12 2.57
N ASP A 118 -17.03 -5.60 3.02
CA ASP A 118 -18.35 -6.18 2.73
C ASP A 118 -18.84 -5.73 1.34
N ASP A 119 -18.02 -5.99 0.32
CA ASP A 119 -18.30 -5.63 -1.08
C ASP A 119 -18.66 -6.86 -1.95
N SER A 120 -18.64 -8.06 -1.37
CA SER A 120 -19.04 -9.32 -1.98
C SER A 120 -20.41 -9.83 -1.46
N PRO A 121 -21.24 -10.48 -2.31
CA PRO A 121 -22.46 -11.18 -1.87
C PRO A 121 -22.23 -12.27 -0.82
N GLU A 122 -21.04 -12.88 -0.81
CA GLU A 122 -20.62 -13.92 0.12
C GLU A 122 -20.16 -13.35 1.48
N GLY A 123 -20.13 -12.02 1.62
CA GLY A 123 -19.65 -11.29 2.79
C GLY A 123 -18.15 -10.97 2.70
N PRO A 124 -17.56 -10.42 3.79
CA PRO A 124 -16.21 -9.90 3.73
C PRO A 124 -15.16 -11.00 3.56
N GLU A 125 -14.28 -10.77 2.59
CA GLU A 125 -13.19 -11.69 2.25
C GLU A 125 -12.03 -11.60 3.25
N PRO A 126 -11.08 -12.56 3.25
CA PRO A 126 -9.85 -12.42 4.02
C PRO A 126 -9.02 -11.22 3.55
N ILE A 127 -8.31 -10.55 4.47
CA ILE A 127 -7.42 -9.41 4.15
C ILE A 127 -6.34 -9.81 3.13
N SER A 128 -5.86 -11.05 3.18
CA SER A 128 -4.90 -11.59 2.22
C SER A 128 -5.47 -11.62 0.80
N ALA A 129 -6.77 -11.89 0.63
CA ALA A 129 -7.45 -11.85 -0.66
C ALA A 129 -7.57 -10.42 -1.17
N GLU A 130 -7.95 -9.47 -0.32
CA GLU A 130 -8.00 -8.04 -0.65
C GLU A 130 -6.66 -7.52 -1.16
N MET A 131 -5.55 -7.90 -0.53
CA MET A 131 -4.21 -7.55 -1.01
C MET A 131 -3.89 -8.11 -2.40
N ASN A 132 -4.39 -9.31 -2.72
CA ASN A 132 -4.25 -9.88 -4.07
C ASN A 132 -5.14 -9.13 -5.08
N HIS A 133 -6.35 -8.73 -4.70
CA HIS A 133 -7.21 -7.90 -5.54
C HIS A 133 -6.56 -6.54 -5.86
N ILE A 134 -5.92 -5.92 -4.88
CA ILE A 134 -5.13 -4.70 -5.09
C ILE A 134 -3.98 -4.95 -6.08
N ALA A 135 -3.24 -6.05 -5.89
CA ALA A 135 -2.15 -6.42 -6.78
C ALA A 135 -2.62 -6.63 -8.23
N ASP A 136 -3.72 -7.36 -8.40
CA ASP A 136 -4.31 -7.68 -9.70
C ASP A 136 -4.85 -6.42 -10.39
N HIS A 137 -5.49 -5.52 -9.65
CA HIS A 137 -5.95 -4.25 -10.22
C HIS A 137 -4.78 -3.37 -10.69
N ILE A 138 -3.71 -3.25 -9.90
CA ILE A 138 -2.51 -2.50 -10.31
C ILE A 138 -1.85 -3.14 -11.54
N GLU A 139 -1.73 -4.46 -11.57
CA GLU A 139 -1.09 -5.19 -12.68
C GLU A 139 -1.87 -5.07 -13.99
N THR A 140 -3.20 -5.02 -13.89
CA THR A 140 -4.10 -4.88 -15.06
C THR A 140 -4.37 -3.41 -15.44
N LEU A 141 -3.89 -2.44 -14.66
CA LEU A 141 -4.08 -1.02 -14.91
C LEU A 141 -3.30 -0.59 -16.16
N ASN A 142 -4.01 -0.53 -17.30
CA ASN A 142 -3.42 -0.08 -18.56
C ASN A 142 -3.31 1.45 -18.60
N ILE A 143 -2.12 1.99 -18.31
CA ILE A 143 -1.83 3.42 -18.38
C ILE A 143 -1.39 3.81 -19.79
N LYS A 144 -2.14 4.69 -20.44
CA LYS A 144 -1.83 5.23 -21.77
C LYS A 144 -1.03 6.51 -21.65
N PHE A 145 0.17 6.54 -22.22
CA PHE A 145 1.09 7.69 -22.10
C PHE A 145 1.66 8.19 -23.44
N GLU A 146 1.46 7.43 -24.51
CA GLU A 146 1.92 7.77 -25.87
C GLU A 146 0.77 8.42 -26.64
N SER A 147 0.59 9.73 -26.46
CA SER A 147 -0.38 10.54 -27.21
C SER A 147 0.12 11.97 -27.36
N ASP A 148 -0.16 12.59 -28.51
CA ASP A 148 0.09 14.01 -28.73
C ASP A 148 -1.10 14.90 -28.33
N ASP A 149 -2.26 14.31 -28.00
CA ASP A 149 -3.43 15.04 -27.52
C ASP A 149 -3.36 15.28 -26.01
N ILE A 150 -3.12 16.53 -25.62
CA ILE A 150 -3.05 16.93 -24.21
C ILE A 150 -4.35 16.68 -23.44
N ASN A 151 -5.51 16.86 -24.08
CA ASN A 151 -6.80 16.68 -23.39
C ASN A 151 -7.06 15.20 -23.11
N PHE A 152 -6.64 14.33 -24.03
CA PHE A 152 -6.65 12.89 -23.81
C PHE A 152 -5.75 12.51 -22.62
N LEU A 153 -4.50 13.00 -22.61
CA LEU A 153 -3.55 12.69 -21.52
C LEU A 153 -4.03 13.19 -20.16
N LYS A 154 -4.69 14.37 -20.09
CA LYS A 154 -5.28 14.88 -18.84
C LYS A 154 -6.38 13.98 -18.31
N LYS A 155 -7.30 13.54 -19.18
CA LYS A 155 -8.36 12.59 -18.81
C LYS A 155 -7.79 11.26 -18.34
N GLU A 156 -6.72 10.79 -18.99
CA GLU A 156 -6.05 9.56 -18.58
C GLU A 156 -5.35 9.73 -17.22
N ALA A 157 -4.72 10.87 -16.94
CA ALA A 157 -4.17 11.19 -15.63
C ALA A 157 -5.25 11.16 -14.53
N ASP A 158 -6.39 11.81 -14.75
CA ASP A 158 -7.51 11.79 -13.81
C ASP A 158 -8.03 10.37 -13.57
N ARG A 159 -8.15 9.56 -14.63
CA ARG A 159 -8.55 8.14 -14.54
C ARG A 159 -7.56 7.32 -13.70
N VAL A 160 -6.26 7.50 -13.93
CA VAL A 160 -5.20 6.80 -13.19
C VAL A 160 -5.18 7.23 -11.73
N VAL A 161 -5.29 8.52 -11.45
CA VAL A 161 -5.42 9.06 -10.08
C VAL A 161 -6.60 8.41 -9.36
N PHE A 162 -7.77 8.38 -10.01
CA PHE A 162 -8.96 7.76 -9.44
C PHE A 162 -8.75 6.27 -9.14
N ALA A 163 -8.20 5.52 -10.11
CA ALA A 163 -7.96 4.08 -9.97
C ALA A 163 -6.99 3.75 -8.82
N ILE A 164 -5.94 4.54 -8.60
CA ILE A 164 -4.92 4.26 -7.56
C ILE A 164 -5.35 4.82 -6.20
N PHE A 165 -5.83 6.06 -6.16
CA PHE A 165 -6.14 6.72 -4.89
C PHE A 165 -7.43 6.17 -4.28
N TRP A 166 -8.50 6.18 -5.07
CA TRP A 166 -9.83 5.98 -4.53
C TRP A 166 -10.17 4.51 -4.35
N THR A 167 -9.66 3.64 -5.23
CA THR A 167 -9.91 2.21 -5.15
C THR A 167 -8.90 1.51 -4.24
N GLU A 168 -7.60 1.83 -4.33
CA GLU A 168 -6.56 1.06 -3.64
C GLU A 168 -6.10 1.69 -2.33
N SER A 169 -5.80 3.00 -2.35
CA SER A 169 -5.16 3.65 -1.20
C SER A 169 -6.09 3.70 0.02
N GLU A 170 -7.39 3.93 -0.20
CA GLU A 170 -8.40 3.91 0.88
C GLU A 170 -8.65 2.51 1.42
N LYS A 171 -8.63 1.47 0.56
CA LYS A 171 -8.68 0.07 1.01
C LYS A 171 -7.47 -0.26 1.88
N ILE A 172 -6.26 0.09 1.45
CA ILE A 172 -5.03 -0.14 2.24
C ILE A 172 -5.11 0.57 3.60
N ARG A 173 -5.51 1.84 3.63
CA ARG A 173 -5.67 2.61 4.87
C ARG A 173 -6.64 1.96 5.84
N THR A 174 -7.77 1.46 5.34
CA THR A 174 -8.80 0.80 6.16
C THR A 174 -8.31 -0.53 6.70
N MET A 175 -7.68 -1.38 5.87
CA MET A 175 -7.11 -2.66 6.32
C MET A 175 -6.04 -2.47 7.41
N ILE A 176 -5.16 -1.47 7.28
CA ILE A 176 -4.17 -1.13 8.32
C ILE A 176 -4.89 -0.80 9.63
N ASN A 177 -5.93 0.04 9.58
CA ASN A 177 -6.67 0.45 10.76
C ASN A 177 -7.37 -0.74 11.44
N ASP A 178 -7.99 -1.63 10.66
CA ASP A 178 -8.71 -2.78 11.20
C ASP A 178 -7.77 -3.77 11.88
N MET A 179 -6.63 -4.08 11.25
CA MET A 179 -5.60 -4.92 11.84
C MET A 179 -5.03 -4.34 13.14
N LEU A 180 -4.79 -3.03 13.20
CA LEU A 180 -4.26 -2.40 14.41
C LEU A 180 -5.32 -2.22 15.50
N ASN A 181 -6.59 -2.04 15.12
CA ASN A 181 -7.69 -2.05 16.07
C ASN A 181 -7.87 -3.42 16.70
N PHE A 182 -7.73 -4.50 15.93
CA PHE A 182 -7.71 -5.87 16.44
C PHE A 182 -6.59 -6.07 17.47
N LEU A 183 -5.37 -5.60 17.20
CA LEU A 183 -4.28 -5.66 18.19
C LEU A 183 -4.65 -4.97 19.52
N ARG A 184 -5.31 -3.80 19.44
CA ARG A 184 -5.64 -2.99 20.62
C ARG A 184 -6.84 -3.53 21.40
N LYS A 185 -7.89 -3.97 20.71
CA LYS A 185 -9.16 -4.34 21.34
C LYS A 185 -9.22 -5.83 21.69
N ASP A 186 -8.84 -6.69 20.76
CA ASP A 186 -8.97 -8.13 20.91
C ASP A 186 -7.72 -8.74 21.56
N LEU A 187 -6.52 -8.29 21.17
CA LEU A 187 -5.28 -8.75 21.81
C LEU A 187 -4.88 -7.94 23.05
N MET A 188 -5.59 -6.83 23.34
CA MET A 188 -5.36 -5.94 24.48
C MET A 188 -3.93 -5.40 24.58
N GLU A 189 -3.29 -5.13 23.44
CA GLU A 189 -1.91 -4.62 23.40
C GLU A 189 -1.86 -3.09 23.52
N ASP A 190 -1.06 -2.57 24.45
CA ASP A 190 -0.73 -1.15 24.54
C ASP A 190 0.37 -0.83 23.53
N LEU A 191 -0.04 -0.63 22.27
CA LEU A 191 0.87 -0.24 21.21
C LEU A 191 1.43 1.17 21.51
N PRO A 192 2.76 1.39 21.51
CA PRO A 192 3.37 2.67 21.87
C PRO A 192 3.19 3.77 20.81
N PHE A 193 2.55 3.45 19.68
CA PHE A 193 2.27 4.37 18.59
C PHE A 193 0.77 4.53 18.39
N ASP A 194 0.34 5.79 18.43
CA ASP A 194 -0.99 6.18 18.00
C ASP A 194 -1.00 6.63 16.56
N ILE A 195 -1.73 5.90 15.72
CA ILE A 195 -2.07 6.37 14.36
C ILE A 195 -3.18 7.41 14.43
N TYR A 196 -3.99 7.36 15.48
CA TYR A 196 -4.95 8.39 15.86
C TYR A 196 -4.60 8.80 17.28
N GLN A 197 -4.04 10.00 17.44
CA GLN A 197 -3.68 10.64 18.71
C GLN A 197 -4.53 10.09 19.88
N LYS A 198 -3.92 9.38 20.86
CA LYS A 198 -4.57 9.09 22.14
C LYS A 198 -5.19 10.40 22.60
N PRO A 199 -6.50 10.46 22.93
CA PRO A 199 -6.92 11.47 23.87
C PRO A 199 -6.02 11.21 25.07
N ARG A 200 -5.13 12.16 25.38
CA ARG A 200 -4.38 12.11 26.63
C ARG A 200 -5.45 11.99 27.69
N SER A 201 -5.60 10.80 28.27
CA SER A 201 -6.41 10.65 29.46
C SER A 201 -5.77 11.58 30.47
N LEU A 202 -6.52 12.62 30.83
CA LEU A 202 -6.19 13.48 31.94
C LEU A 202 -6.09 12.59 33.18
N LYS A 203 -4.86 12.30 33.60
CA LYS A 203 -4.48 11.96 34.96
C LYS A 203 -3.15 12.61 35.26
#